data_AF-A0A6N8BMP6-F1
#
_entry.id   AF-A0A6N8BMP6-F1
#
_cell.length_a   1.000
_cell.length_b   1.000
_cell.length_c   1.000
_cell.angle_alpha   90.00
_cell.angle_beta   90.00
_cell.angle_gamma   90.00
#
_symmetry.space_group_name_H-M   'P 1'
#
loop_
_entity.id
_entity.type
_entity.pdbx_description
1 polymer ?
#
loop_
_entity_poly.entity_id
_entity_poly.type
_entity_poly.pdbx_seq_one_letter_code
_entity_poly.pdbx_strand_id
1 'polypeptide(L)'
;MVVKFEPRTPPRQYVGGETHLYLGRQYRLKLRCGEGDNIKLIRGYFQIKVKDNVSPDKVKSLFEAWYAEKATDRFKESFERCWPAFEKRSLTRPRLQIRRMKSTGEAYPKNGTLTLNTDLIRAPKECIDYVVG
;
A
#
# COMPACT_ATOMS: atom_id res chain seq x y z
N MET A 1 15.41 19.39 21.32
CA MET A 1 16.07 19.00 20.06
C MET A 1 15.06 18.21 19.23
N VAL A 2 14.60 18.75 18.10
CA VAL A 2 13.62 18.08 17.24
C VAL A 2 14.34 17.05 16.37
N VAL A 3 14.02 15.78 16.54
CA VAL A 3 14.54 14.71 15.68
C VAL A 3 13.82 14.84 14.34
N LYS A 4 14.41 15.57 13.40
CA LYS A 4 13.96 15.61 12.01
C LYS A 4 14.21 14.22 11.42
N PHE A 5 13.15 13.42 11.32
CA PHE A 5 13.12 12.27 10.43
C PHE A 5 13.16 12.77 8.99
N GLU A 6 14.35 13.12 8.50
CA GLU A 6 14.57 13.23 7.07
C GLU A 6 14.45 11.82 6.50
N PRO A 7 13.47 11.53 5.62
CA PRO A 7 13.46 10.27 4.92
C PRO A 7 14.68 10.28 4.00
N ARG A 8 15.81 9.73 4.47
CA ARG A 8 17.06 9.47 3.73
C ARG A 8 16.88 8.45 2.60
N THR A 9 15.65 8.24 2.15
CA THR A 9 15.38 7.37 1.02
C THR A 9 15.48 8.24 -0.22
N PRO A 10 16.47 8.03 -1.10
CA PRO A 10 16.48 8.72 -2.38
C PRO A 10 15.13 8.52 -3.08
N PRO A 11 14.70 9.49 -3.91
CA PRO A 11 13.47 9.34 -4.67
C PRO A 11 13.51 8.03 -5.44
N ARG A 12 12.51 7.18 -5.21
CA ARG A 12 12.41 5.86 -5.84
C ARG A 12 12.47 6.01 -7.36
N GLN A 13 13.42 5.32 -7.98
CA GLN A 13 13.66 5.42 -9.41
C GLN A 13 12.83 4.40 -10.20
N TYR A 14 12.17 3.45 -9.52
CA TYR A 14 11.32 2.42 -10.13
C TYR A 14 12.04 1.62 -11.22
N VAL A 15 13.34 1.39 -11.01
CA VAL A 15 14.21 0.63 -11.91
C VAL A 15 14.31 -0.83 -11.49
N GLY A 16 14.69 -1.69 -12.44
CA GLY A 16 14.92 -3.11 -12.16
C GLY A 16 16.01 -3.28 -11.10
N GLY A 17 15.73 -4.06 -10.07
CA GLY A 17 16.63 -4.28 -8.92
C GLY A 17 16.33 -3.41 -7.69
N GLU A 18 15.53 -2.34 -7.83
CA GLU A 18 15.16 -1.50 -6.70
C GLU A 18 14.26 -2.26 -5.70
N THR A 19 14.46 -2.04 -4.41
CA THR A 19 13.78 -2.78 -3.34
C THR A 19 12.63 -1.96 -2.76
N HIS A 20 11.43 -2.52 -2.74
CA HIS A 20 10.22 -1.91 -2.19
C HIS A 20 9.65 -2.73 -1.03
N LEU A 21 9.01 -2.03 -0.09
CA LEU A 21 8.35 -2.64 1.05
C LEU A 21 6.88 -2.91 0.75
N TYR A 22 6.42 -4.12 1.03
CA TYR A 22 5.02 -4.52 0.98
C TYR A 22 4.71 -5.44 2.15
N LEU A 23 3.69 -5.11 2.94
CA LEU A 23 3.30 -5.86 4.13
C LEU A 23 4.46 -6.10 5.12
N GLY A 24 5.36 -5.12 5.28
CA GLY A 24 6.55 -5.22 6.13
C GLY A 24 7.69 -6.08 5.56
N ARG A 25 7.56 -6.60 4.33
CA ARG A 25 8.57 -7.42 3.66
C ARG A 25 9.21 -6.67 2.50
N GLN A 26 10.50 -6.90 2.30
CA GLN A 26 11.25 -6.30 1.21
C GLN A 26 11.17 -7.17 -0.04
N TYR A 27 10.86 -6.55 -1.17
CA TYR A 27 10.73 -7.19 -2.48
C TYR A 27 11.53 -6.41 -3.52
N ARG A 28 12.24 -7.12 -4.39
CA ARG A 28 13.00 -6.50 -5.48
C ARG A 28 12.16 -6.37 -6.74
N LEU A 29 12.30 -5.25 -7.44
CA LEU A 29 11.67 -5.03 -8.74
C LEU A 29 12.35 -5.85 -9.84
N LYS A 30 11.54 -6.53 -10.65
CA LYS A 30 11.98 -7.24 -11.85
C LYS A 30 11.11 -6.80 -13.00
N LEU A 31 11.68 -5.97 -13.88
CA LEU A 31 10.97 -5.40 -15.02
C LEU A 31 11.13 -6.32 -16.24
N ARG A 32 10.06 -6.50 -17.01
CA ARG A 32 10.03 -7.27 -18.25
C ARG A 32 9.13 -6.57 -19.27
N CYS A 33 9.52 -6.57 -20.54
CA CYS A 33 8.61 -6.24 -21.63
C CYS A 33 7.69 -7.42 -21.95
N GLY A 34 6.45 -7.16 -22.37
CA GLY A 34 5.55 -8.18 -22.90
C GLY A 34 4.27 -7.57 -23.49
N GLU A 35 3.26 -8.39 -23.77
CA GLU A 35 2.06 -7.95 -24.50
C GLU A 35 1.06 -7.12 -23.68
N GLY A 36 1.28 -6.95 -22.38
CA GLY A 36 0.38 -6.20 -21.51
C GLY A 36 1.02 -5.76 -20.19
N ASP A 37 0.37 -4.82 -19.52
CA ASP A 37 0.82 -4.26 -18.26
C ASP A 37 0.30 -5.11 -17.08
N ASN A 38 1.20 -5.66 -16.27
CA ASN A 38 0.82 -6.51 -15.16
C ASN A 38 1.86 -6.52 -14.05
N ILE A 39 1.42 -6.57 -12.78
CA ILE A 39 2.31 -6.66 -11.62
C ILE A 39 1.98 -7.91 -10.82
N LYS A 40 2.98 -8.77 -10.62
CA LYS A 40 2.87 -9.99 -9.82
C LYS A 40 3.93 -10.05 -8.74
N LEU A 41 3.53 -10.52 -7.57
CA LEU A 41 4.45 -10.80 -6.46
C LEU A 41 4.81 -12.29 -6.50
N ILE A 42 6.03 -12.64 -6.91
CA ILE A 42 6.44 -14.05 -7.07
C ILE A 42 7.87 -14.23 -6.56
N ARG A 43 8.07 -15.20 -5.66
CA ARG A 43 9.40 -15.59 -5.11
C ARG A 43 10.21 -14.41 -4.54
N GLY A 44 9.56 -13.45 -3.88
CA GLY A 44 10.27 -12.27 -3.33
C GLY A 44 10.55 -11.14 -4.33
N TYR A 45 9.98 -11.23 -5.53
CA TYR A 45 10.11 -10.20 -6.56
C TYR A 45 8.76 -9.59 -6.95
N PHE A 46 8.78 -8.28 -7.18
CA PHE A 46 7.77 -7.57 -7.94
C PHE A 46 8.06 -7.73 -9.44
N GLN A 47 7.43 -8.71 -10.06
CA GLN A 47 7.51 -8.91 -11.51
C GLN A 47 6.55 -7.95 -12.20
N ILE A 48 7.09 -6.90 -12.80
CA ILE A 48 6.34 -5.90 -13.54
C ILE A 48 6.54 -6.18 -15.02
N LYS A 49 5.47 -6.55 -15.69
CA LYS A 49 5.39 -6.61 -17.13
C LYS A 49 4.84 -5.28 -17.62
N VAL A 50 5.51 -4.67 -18.58
CA VAL A 50 5.08 -3.42 -19.22
C VAL A 50 4.95 -3.66 -20.72
N LYS A 51 3.90 -3.13 -21.33
CA LYS A 51 3.75 -3.19 -22.78
C LYS A 51 4.76 -2.28 -23.47
N ASP A 52 5.47 -2.83 -24.46
CA ASP A 52 6.42 -2.16 -25.35
C ASP A 52 7.71 -1.68 -24.66
N ASN A 53 7.71 -0.48 -24.06
CA ASN A 53 8.87 0.13 -23.45
C ASN A 53 8.75 0.25 -21.92
N VAL A 54 9.77 -0.22 -21.21
CA VAL A 54 9.86 -0.13 -19.75
C VAL A 54 10.45 1.24 -19.39
N SER A 55 9.56 2.22 -19.21
CA SER A 55 9.91 3.54 -18.70
C SER A 55 9.66 3.64 -17.19
N PRO A 56 10.56 4.25 -16.39
CA PRO A 56 10.39 4.38 -14.94
C PRO A 56 9.09 5.10 -14.56
N ASP A 57 8.63 6.08 -15.34
CA ASP A 57 7.34 6.76 -15.13
C ASP A 57 6.12 5.82 -15.29
N LYS A 58 6.18 4.94 -16.29
CA LYS A 58 5.13 3.95 -16.55
C LYS A 58 5.12 2.88 -15.46
N VAL A 59 6.31 2.41 -15.07
CA VAL A 59 6.49 1.46 -13.97
C VAL A 59 5.95 2.06 -12.67
N LYS A 60 6.32 3.31 -12.36
CA LYS A 60 5.82 4.05 -11.20
C LYS A 60 4.30 4.10 -11.19
N SER A 61 3.67 4.53 -12.28
CA SER A 61 2.21 4.64 -12.37
C SER A 61 1.52 3.29 -12.16
N LEU A 62 2.03 2.22 -12.78
CA LEU A 62 1.53 0.86 -12.59
C LEU A 62 1.68 0.41 -11.14
N PHE A 63 2.84 0.67 -10.53
CA PHE A 63 3.13 0.28 -9.16
C PHE A 63 2.27 1.02 -8.14
N GLU A 64 2.05 2.32 -8.37
CA GLU A 64 1.17 3.15 -7.56
C GLU A 64 -0.29 2.68 -7.66
N ALA A 65 -0.76 2.35 -8.86
CA ALA A 65 -2.09 1.76 -9.06
C ALA A 65 -2.22 0.40 -8.37
N TRP A 66 -1.22 -0.47 -8.50
CA TRP A 66 -1.20 -1.78 -7.85
C TRP A 66 -1.21 -1.67 -6.32
N TYR A 67 -0.43 -0.74 -5.76
CA TYR A 67 -0.47 -0.48 -4.32
C TYR A 67 -1.84 0.02 -3.86
N ALA A 68 -2.47 0.92 -4.62
CA ALA A 68 -3.79 1.43 -4.27
C ALA A 68 -4.85 0.32 -4.28
N GLU A 69 -4.80 -0.57 -5.30
CA GLU A 69 -5.67 -1.75 -5.38
C GLU A 69 -5.44 -2.69 -4.20
N LYS A 70 -4.18 -3.09 -3.92
CA LYS A 70 -3.86 -3.99 -2.81
C LYS A 70 -4.14 -3.40 -1.44
N ALA A 71 -3.90 -2.11 -1.26
CA ALA A 71 -4.29 -1.40 -0.04
C ALA A 71 -5.81 -1.49 0.18
N THR A 72 -6.60 -1.19 -0.86
CA THR A 72 -8.05 -1.22 -0.78
C THR A 72 -8.57 -2.62 -0.45
N ASP A 73 -8.12 -3.63 -1.18
CA ASP A 73 -8.51 -5.03 -0.96
C ASP A 73 -8.13 -5.49 0.45
N ARG A 74 -6.88 -5.22 0.87
CA ARG A 74 -6.36 -5.65 2.18
C ARG A 74 -7.03 -4.97 3.35
N PHE A 75 -7.27 -3.66 3.25
CA PHE A 75 -7.92 -2.89 4.29
C PHE A 75 -9.39 -3.28 4.40
N LYS A 76 -10.06 -3.50 3.27
CA LYS A 76 -11.44 -4.00 3.26
C LYS A 76 -11.52 -5.39 3.92
N GLU A 77 -10.64 -6.32 3.55
CA GLU A 77 -10.60 -7.65 4.17
C GLU A 77 -10.33 -7.59 5.68
N SER A 78 -9.36 -6.76 6.10
CA SER A 78 -9.02 -6.62 7.53
C SER A 78 -10.18 -5.98 8.30
N PHE A 79 -10.87 -5.00 7.69
CA PHE A 79 -12.02 -4.37 8.30
C PHE A 79 -13.19 -5.31 8.43
N GLU A 80 -13.54 -6.07 7.38
CA GLU A 80 -14.62 -7.06 7.46
C GLU A 80 -14.32 -8.16 8.49
N ARG A 81 -13.04 -8.47 8.70
CA ARG A 81 -12.59 -9.42 9.72
C ARG A 81 -12.70 -8.87 11.15
N CYS A 82 -12.31 -7.61 11.38
CA CYS A 82 -12.34 -6.99 12.70
C CYS A 82 -13.73 -6.47 13.08
N TRP A 83 -14.51 -5.97 12.09
CA TRP A 83 -15.84 -5.39 12.29
C TRP A 83 -16.80 -6.20 13.18
N PRO A 84 -16.97 -7.53 13.03
CA PRO A 84 -17.87 -8.31 13.91
C PRO A 84 -17.48 -8.27 15.39
N ALA A 85 -16.22 -7.98 15.74
CA ALA A 85 -15.81 -7.77 17.13
C ALA A 85 -16.27 -6.40 17.67
N PHE A 86 -16.35 -5.39 16.80
CA PHE A 86 -16.79 -4.02 17.14
C PHE A 86 -18.30 -3.83 17.11
N GLU A 87 -19.01 -4.60 16.27
CA GLU A 87 -20.48 -4.57 16.19
C GLU A 87 -21.13 -4.84 17.58
N LYS A 88 -20.50 -5.70 18.38
CA LYS A 88 -20.91 -5.99 19.77
C LYS A 88 -20.84 -4.77 20.71
N ARG A 89 -20.17 -3.68 20.31
CA ARG A 89 -20.02 -2.43 21.08
C ARG A 89 -20.99 -1.32 20.63
N SER A 90 -22.01 -1.63 19.82
CA SER A 90 -23.01 -0.66 19.33
C SER A 90 -22.41 0.51 18.55
N LEU A 91 -21.31 0.28 17.83
CA LEU A 91 -20.66 1.27 16.99
C LEU A 91 -21.24 1.25 15.57
N THR A 92 -21.52 2.43 15.00
CA THR A 92 -21.97 2.55 13.60
C THR A 92 -20.83 2.22 12.65
N ARG A 93 -21.10 1.39 11.63
CA ARG A 93 -20.13 1.01 10.59
C ARG A 93 -19.57 2.23 9.86
N PRO A 94 -18.30 2.60 10.06
CA PRO A 94 -17.73 3.73 9.35
C PRO A 94 -17.54 3.40 7.87
N ARG A 95 -17.61 4.43 7.03
CA ARG A 95 -17.22 4.30 5.62
C ARG A 95 -15.71 4.23 5.52
N LEU A 96 -15.19 3.21 4.86
CA LEU A 96 -13.76 3.08 4.58
C LEU A 96 -13.38 3.93 3.37
N GLN A 97 -12.41 4.82 3.55
CA GLN A 97 -11.88 5.63 2.48
C GLN A 97 -10.36 5.46 2.39
N ILE A 98 -9.87 4.91 1.28
CA ILE A 98 -8.44 4.79 1.03
C ILE A 98 -7.99 6.00 0.22
N ARG A 99 -7.05 6.78 0.74
CA ARG A 99 -6.45 7.93 0.03
C ARG A 99 -4.95 7.92 0.19
N ARG A 100 -4.23 8.44 -0.81
CA ARG A 100 -2.81 8.73 -0.65
C ARG A 100 -2.65 10.03 0.11
N MET A 101 -2.03 9.98 1.28
CA MET A 101 -1.77 11.16 2.12
C MET A 101 -0.26 11.37 2.29
N LYS A 102 0.17 12.62 2.48
CA LYS A 102 1.56 12.93 2.85
C LYS A 102 1.90 12.50 4.28
N SER A 103 0.89 12.38 5.15
CA SER A 103 1.08 11.96 6.55
C SER A 103 1.32 10.46 6.64
N THR A 104 2.47 10.08 7.21
CA THR A 104 2.89 8.69 7.38
C THR A 104 2.26 8.11 8.64
N GLY A 105 1.21 7.29 8.51
CA GLY A 105 0.90 6.28 9.53
C GLY A 105 -0.41 6.39 10.32
N GLU A 106 -1.26 7.39 10.13
CA GLU A 106 -2.47 7.54 10.95
C GLU A 106 -3.77 7.33 10.16
N ALA A 107 -4.69 6.56 10.74
CA ALA A 107 -6.08 6.53 10.32
C ALA A 107 -6.84 7.60 11.09
N TYR A 108 -7.57 8.45 10.36
CA TYR A 108 -8.39 9.48 10.99
C TYR A 108 -9.86 9.12 10.82
N PRO A 109 -10.56 8.74 11.91
CA PRO A 109 -12.01 8.69 11.90
C PRO A 109 -12.55 10.11 11.93
N LYS A 110 -13.22 10.54 10.85
CA LYS A 110 -13.91 11.83 10.79
C LYS A 110 -15.35 11.62 10.32
N ASN A 111 -16.34 12.08 11.10
CA ASN A 111 -17.76 11.98 10.78
C ASN A 111 -18.20 10.57 10.31
N GLY A 112 -17.76 9.52 11.00
CA GLY A 112 -18.10 8.14 10.61
C GLY A 112 -17.43 7.65 9.32
N THR A 113 -16.34 8.28 8.89
CA THR A 113 -15.50 7.81 7.78
C THR A 113 -14.09 7.51 8.30
N LEU A 114 -13.63 6.27 8.13
CA LEU A 114 -12.28 5.84 8.44
C LEU A 114 -11.40 6.05 7.21
N THR A 115 -10.54 7.06 7.25
CA THR A 115 -9.62 7.35 6.14
C THR A 115 -8.27 6.68 6.38
N LEU A 116 -7.84 5.80 5.48
CA LEU A 116 -6.58 5.07 5.55
C LEU A 116 -5.61 5.54 4.46
N ASN A 117 -4.34 5.70 4.83
CA ASN A 117 -3.30 6.00 3.87
C ASN A 117 -2.96 4.76 3.02
N THR A 118 -2.93 4.86 1.70
CA THR A 118 -2.43 3.77 0.83
C THR A 118 -1.01 3.33 1.20
N ASP A 119 -0.18 4.22 1.75
CA ASP A 119 1.19 3.90 2.17
C ASP A 119 1.24 2.89 3.33
N LEU A 120 0.17 2.74 4.11
CA LEU A 120 0.08 1.75 5.20
C LEU A 120 0.24 0.31 4.70
N ILE A 121 -0.02 0.03 3.41
CA ILE A 121 0.19 -1.29 2.82
C ILE A 121 1.67 -1.71 2.83
N ARG A 122 2.60 -0.76 3.02
CA ARG A 122 4.02 -1.03 3.18
C ARG A 122 4.36 -1.51 4.59
N ALA A 123 3.54 -1.16 5.58
CA ALA A 123 3.68 -1.59 6.96
C ALA A 123 3.29 -3.07 7.13
N PRO A 124 3.75 -3.74 8.20
CA PRO A 124 3.34 -5.11 8.51
C PRO A 124 1.83 -5.27 8.59
N LYS A 125 1.33 -6.47 8.25
CA LYS A 125 -0.10 -6.78 8.36
C LYS A 125 -0.66 -6.47 9.75
N GLU A 126 0.12 -6.74 10.80
CA GLU A 126 -0.27 -6.49 12.19
C GLU A 126 -0.54 -5.00 12.46
N CYS A 127 0.27 -4.10 11.90
CA CYS A 127 0.01 -2.67 11.99
C CYS A 127 -1.28 -2.26 11.26
N ILE A 128 -1.54 -2.86 10.10
CA ILE A 128 -2.77 -2.60 9.35
C ILE A 128 -3.99 -3.06 10.16
N ASP A 129 -3.92 -4.25 10.74
CA ASP A 129 -5.00 -4.83 11.55
C ASP A 129 -5.29 -3.96 12.78
N TYR A 130 -4.23 -3.50 13.48
CA TYR A 130 -4.34 -2.59 14.63
C TYR A 130 -4.94 -1.22 14.29
N VAL A 131 -4.67 -0.70 13.09
CA VAL A 131 -5.19 0.60 12.64
C VAL A 131 -6.66 0.49 12.18
N VAL A 132 -7.06 -0.70 11.73
CA VAL A 132 -8.38 -0.96 11.15
C VAL A 132 -9.39 -1.48 12.18
N GLY A 133 -8.92 -2.30 13.12
CA GLY A 133 -9.69 -2.82 14.25
C GLY A 133 -9.57 -1.88 15.44
#